data_AF-A0A368V665-F1
#
_entry.id   AF-A0A368V665-F1
#
_cell.length_a   1.000
_cell.length_b   1.000
_cell.length_c   1.000
_cell.angle_alpha   90.00
_cell.angle_beta   90.00
_cell.angle_gamma   90.00
#
_symmetry.space_group_name_H-M   'P 1'
#
loop_
_entity.id
_entity.type
_entity.pdbx_description
1 polymer ?
#
loop_
_entity_poly.entity_id
_entity_poly.type
_entity_poly.pdbx_seq_one_letter_code
_entity_poly.pdbx_strand_id
1 'polypeptide(L)'
;MKEIICDTNIWYDLGKGLIQKPKNVKLIATWVNIIELGFSHPEIKEKLNPDDTINAAKAILNYSDEIIEQNAFAYPCAKVEKGVELKSQPSILSILKDIADTGLPSNSTYHTHKYRYDYFIDMKNNFADTYNREKRNIRSKEIYNRARKESFKKSDSAQIEEHVLGLLSDIRDYLNKEQQLEIVFPDDDSFHRTLETIKIQLECFIYTRQTFAKKSILEKNMKIQPNDFFDLLNLIYVGNDKRYWTKEKRWITSIKEAKMEKYLYN
;
A
#
# COMPACT_ATOMS: atom_id res chain seq x y z
N MET A 1 -1.62 -24.22 -2.96
CA MET A 1 -0.46 -23.47 -3.51
C MET A 1 -0.38 -22.16 -2.74
N LYS A 2 0.79 -21.70 -2.31
CA LYS A 2 0.89 -20.44 -1.52
C LYS A 2 0.70 -19.24 -2.44
N GLU A 3 -0.05 -18.24 -2.00
CA GLU A 3 -0.26 -16.97 -2.70
C GLU A 3 0.65 -15.89 -2.13
N ILE A 4 1.32 -15.15 -3.01
CA ILE A 4 2.36 -14.19 -2.66
C ILE A 4 2.07 -12.86 -3.34
N ILE A 5 1.76 -11.84 -2.55
CA ILE A 5 1.78 -10.45 -2.98
C ILE A 5 3.24 -10.04 -3.15
N CYS A 6 3.59 -9.59 -4.36
CA CYS A 6 4.94 -9.15 -4.66
C CYS A 6 5.08 -7.63 -4.50
N ASP A 7 6.17 -7.23 -3.88
CA ASP A 7 6.67 -5.87 -3.91
C ASP A 7 7.23 -5.51 -5.30
N THR A 8 7.28 -4.23 -5.65
CA THR A 8 7.73 -3.76 -6.96
C THR A 8 9.20 -4.14 -7.22
N ASN A 9 10.06 -4.13 -6.19
CA ASN A 9 11.44 -4.59 -6.32
C ASN A 9 11.59 -6.07 -6.73
N ILE A 10 10.61 -6.93 -6.41
CA ILE A 10 10.63 -8.34 -6.82
C ILE A 10 10.42 -8.45 -8.33
N TRP A 11 9.52 -7.63 -8.89
CA TRP A 11 9.28 -7.58 -10.32
C TRP A 11 10.49 -7.08 -11.10
N TYR A 12 11.19 -6.07 -10.59
CA TYR A 12 12.47 -5.62 -11.15
C TYR A 12 13.52 -6.74 -11.16
N ASP A 13 13.68 -7.46 -10.05
CA ASP A 13 14.69 -8.52 -9.95
C ASP A 13 14.35 -9.73 -10.82
N LEU A 14 13.07 -10.09 -10.96
CA LEU A 14 12.61 -11.12 -11.91
C LEU A 14 12.88 -10.68 -13.35
N GLY A 15 12.57 -9.42 -13.69
CA GLY A 15 12.81 -8.85 -15.02
C GLY A 15 14.27 -8.83 -15.42
N LYS A 16 15.16 -8.57 -14.45
CA LYS A 16 16.62 -8.60 -14.63
C LYS A 16 17.22 -10.01 -14.56
N GLY A 17 16.43 -11.03 -14.24
CA GLY A 17 16.92 -12.40 -14.03
C GLY A 17 17.80 -12.56 -12.79
N LEU A 18 17.76 -11.61 -11.85
CA LEU A 18 18.50 -11.66 -10.57
C LEU A 18 17.90 -12.68 -9.59
N ILE A 19 16.61 -12.99 -9.77
CA ILE A 19 15.91 -14.06 -9.07
C ILE A 19 15.06 -14.86 -10.06
N GLN A 20 14.67 -16.07 -9.66
CA GLN A 20 13.77 -16.92 -10.44
C GLN A 20 12.41 -17.01 -9.75
N LYS A 21 11.33 -17.14 -10.54
CA LYS A 21 10.00 -17.43 -10.01
C LYS A 21 10.07 -18.73 -9.20
N PRO A 22 9.71 -18.73 -7.90
CA PRO A 22 9.74 -19.93 -7.08
C PRO A 22 8.75 -20.96 -7.62
N LYS A 23 9.06 -22.25 -7.42
CA LYS A 23 8.14 -23.33 -7.78
C LYS A 23 7.01 -23.44 -6.75
N ASN A 24 5.83 -23.90 -7.17
CA ASN A 24 4.68 -24.19 -6.32
C ASN A 24 4.12 -22.99 -5.51
N VAL A 25 4.28 -21.78 -6.05
CA VAL A 25 3.68 -20.56 -5.51
C VAL A 25 2.96 -19.82 -6.61
N LYS A 26 1.93 -19.04 -6.24
CA LYS A 26 1.29 -18.07 -7.10
C LYS A 26 1.84 -16.68 -6.78
N LEU A 27 2.41 -16.01 -7.76
CA LEU A 27 2.84 -14.62 -7.63
C LEU A 27 1.72 -13.70 -8.06
N ILE A 28 1.42 -12.70 -7.23
CA ILE A 28 0.31 -11.78 -7.43
C ILE A 28 0.88 -10.38 -7.54
N ALA A 29 0.61 -9.72 -8.67
CA ALA A 29 0.87 -8.30 -8.84
C ALA A 29 -0.35 -7.51 -8.39
N THR A 30 -0.13 -6.28 -7.95
CA THR A 30 -1.19 -5.40 -7.47
C THR A 30 -1.26 -4.15 -8.33
N TRP A 31 -2.39 -3.43 -8.20
CA TRP A 31 -2.56 -2.10 -8.77
C TRP A 31 -1.40 -1.16 -8.40
N VAL A 32 -0.88 -1.27 -7.17
CA VAL A 32 0.26 -0.46 -6.69
C VAL A 32 1.49 -0.69 -7.55
N ASN A 33 1.84 -1.95 -7.86
CA ASN A 33 3.02 -2.25 -8.69
C ASN A 33 2.91 -1.59 -10.07
N ILE A 34 1.74 -1.69 -10.71
CA ILE A 34 1.53 -1.19 -12.08
C ILE A 34 1.57 0.34 -12.10
N ILE A 35 0.97 0.99 -11.11
CA ILE A 35 0.98 2.46 -11.02
C ILE A 35 2.37 2.99 -10.71
N GLU A 36 3.12 2.32 -9.83
CA GLU A 36 4.51 2.69 -9.54
C GLU A 36 5.39 2.57 -10.79
N LEU A 37 5.24 1.50 -11.57
CA LEU A 37 5.99 1.33 -12.84
C LEU A 37 5.59 2.36 -13.90
N GLY A 38 4.29 2.47 -14.20
CA GLY A 38 3.82 3.28 -15.34
C GLY A 38 4.00 4.76 -15.12
N PHE A 39 3.91 5.17 -13.87
CA PHE A 39 3.79 6.56 -13.53
C PHE A 39 4.69 6.97 -12.37
N SER A 40 5.87 6.34 -12.27
CA SER A 40 6.96 6.94 -11.50
C SER A 40 7.16 8.42 -11.89
N HIS A 41 7.40 9.27 -10.89
CA HIS A 41 7.60 10.72 -11.05
C HIS A 41 8.66 11.01 -12.13
N PRO A 42 8.52 12.05 -12.97
CA PRO A 42 9.50 12.38 -14.01
C PRO A 42 10.95 12.47 -13.51
N GLU A 43 11.17 13.06 -12.33
CA GLU A 43 12.50 13.13 -11.69
C GLU A 43 13.05 11.77 -11.22
N ILE A 44 12.17 10.78 -11.02
CA ILE A 44 12.53 9.38 -10.78
C ILE A 44 12.73 8.67 -12.13
N LYS A 45 11.96 9.00 -13.17
CA LYS A 45 12.14 8.50 -14.55
C LYS A 45 13.50 8.89 -15.13
N GLU A 46 14.01 10.08 -14.85
CA GLU A 46 15.38 10.47 -15.24
C GLU A 46 16.46 9.59 -14.58
N LYS A 47 16.16 8.96 -13.45
CA LYS A 47 17.06 8.03 -12.73
C LYS A 47 16.76 6.55 -13.00
N LEU A 48 15.57 6.24 -13.53
CA LEU A 48 15.17 4.89 -13.88
C LEU A 48 15.69 4.59 -15.27
N ASN A 49 16.41 3.48 -15.40
CA ASN A 49 16.70 2.92 -16.71
C ASN A 49 15.36 2.47 -17.34
N PRO A 50 14.96 2.99 -18.53
CA PRO A 50 13.76 2.54 -19.21
C PRO A 50 13.71 1.02 -19.38
N ASP A 51 14.85 0.38 -19.63
CA ASP A 51 14.95 -1.08 -19.76
C ASP A 51 14.55 -1.81 -18.49
N ASP A 52 14.87 -1.27 -17.31
CA ASP A 52 14.49 -1.87 -16.04
C ASP A 52 12.97 -1.89 -15.88
N THR A 53 12.31 -0.80 -16.27
CA THR A 53 10.85 -0.66 -16.17
C THR A 53 10.14 -1.56 -17.19
N ILE A 54 10.67 -1.63 -18.42
CA ILE A 54 10.22 -2.58 -19.46
C ILE A 54 10.32 -4.02 -18.95
N ASN A 55 11.48 -4.39 -18.40
CA ASN A 55 11.74 -5.74 -17.94
C ASN A 55 10.88 -6.11 -16.72
N ALA A 56 10.64 -5.17 -15.81
CA ALA A 56 9.71 -5.37 -14.69
C ALA A 56 8.27 -5.57 -15.17
N ALA A 57 7.80 -4.77 -16.13
CA ALA A 57 6.47 -4.93 -16.71
C ALA A 57 6.32 -6.28 -17.42
N LYS A 58 7.32 -6.69 -18.22
CA LYS A 58 7.38 -8.03 -18.82
C LYS A 58 7.40 -9.13 -17.77
N ALA A 59 8.11 -8.94 -16.66
CA ALA A 59 8.13 -9.91 -15.56
C ALA A 59 6.75 -10.08 -14.93
N ILE A 60 5.99 -9.00 -14.71
CA ILE A 60 4.60 -9.11 -14.24
C ILE A 60 3.78 -9.92 -15.26
N LEU A 61 3.82 -9.56 -16.54
CA LEU A 61 3.04 -10.25 -17.59
C LEU A 61 3.39 -11.74 -17.72
N ASN A 62 4.66 -12.10 -17.55
CA ASN A 62 5.14 -13.47 -17.77
C ASN A 62 5.07 -14.36 -16.52
N TYR A 63 5.23 -13.76 -15.33
CA TYR A 63 5.42 -14.52 -14.09
C TYR A 63 4.30 -14.35 -13.08
N SER A 64 3.47 -13.30 -13.17
CA SER A 64 2.28 -13.21 -12.31
C SER A 64 1.25 -14.28 -12.71
N ASP A 65 0.64 -14.87 -11.70
CA ASP A 65 -0.49 -15.80 -11.84
C ASP A 65 -1.83 -15.05 -11.70
N GLU A 66 -1.80 -13.88 -11.08
CA GLU A 66 -2.94 -12.98 -10.87
C GLU A 66 -2.49 -11.52 -10.82
N ILE A 67 -3.36 -10.62 -11.28
CA ILE A 67 -3.19 -9.16 -11.17
C ILE A 67 -4.43 -8.60 -10.47
N ILE A 68 -4.26 -8.06 -9.27
CA ILE A 68 -5.33 -7.36 -8.54
C ILE A 68 -5.44 -5.94 -9.09
N GLU A 69 -6.45 -5.68 -9.92
CA GLU A 69 -6.67 -4.37 -10.56
C GLU A 69 -7.39 -3.34 -9.67
N GLN A 70 -7.95 -3.78 -8.55
CA GLN A 70 -8.54 -2.88 -7.56
C GLN A 70 -7.44 -2.09 -6.86
N ASN A 71 -7.62 -0.77 -6.69
CA ASN A 71 -6.69 0.03 -5.92
C ASN A 71 -6.77 -0.28 -4.41
N ALA A 72 -5.85 0.30 -3.64
CA ALA A 72 -5.68 -0.03 -2.23
C ALA A 72 -6.87 0.41 -1.33
N PHE A 73 -7.79 1.22 -1.84
CA PHE A 73 -9.00 1.66 -1.12
C PHE A 73 -10.25 0.90 -1.61
N ALA A 74 -10.29 0.53 -2.88
CA ALA A 74 -11.32 -0.31 -3.49
C ALA A 74 -11.25 -1.76 -2.98
N TYR A 75 -10.04 -2.33 -2.93
CA TYR A 75 -9.81 -3.71 -2.49
C TYR A 75 -10.41 -4.04 -1.11
N PRO A 76 -10.18 -3.22 -0.07
CA PRO A 76 -10.79 -3.49 1.24
C PRO A 76 -12.30 -3.23 1.27
N CYS A 77 -12.91 -2.50 0.33
CA CYS A 77 -14.38 -2.25 0.35
C CYS A 77 -15.18 -3.56 0.41
N ALA A 78 -14.77 -4.59 -0.34
CA ALA A 78 -15.39 -5.91 -0.31
C ALA A 78 -15.26 -6.63 1.05
N LYS A 79 -14.38 -6.16 1.93
CA LYS A 79 -14.14 -6.67 3.28
C LYS A 79 -14.86 -5.86 4.36
N VAL A 80 -15.10 -4.57 4.12
CA VAL A 80 -15.64 -3.63 5.12
C VAL A 80 -17.16 -3.80 5.32
N GLU A 81 -17.92 -4.04 4.24
CA GLU A 81 -19.36 -4.25 4.33
C GLU A 81 -19.87 -5.12 3.17
N LYS A 82 -20.81 -6.05 3.45
CA LYS A 82 -21.37 -6.91 2.41
C LYS A 82 -22.34 -6.10 1.55
N GLY A 83 -22.07 -6.01 0.25
CA GLY A 83 -23.00 -5.41 -0.73
C GLY A 83 -22.58 -4.04 -1.27
N VAL A 84 -21.39 -3.53 -0.93
CA VAL A 84 -20.84 -2.37 -1.64
C VAL A 84 -20.43 -2.79 -3.05
N GLU A 85 -21.30 -2.51 -4.03
CA GLU A 85 -21.00 -2.72 -5.44
C GLU A 85 -20.26 -1.51 -6.01
N LEU A 86 -18.97 -1.69 -6.28
CA LEU A 86 -18.13 -0.65 -6.88
C LEU A 86 -18.46 -0.48 -8.36
N LYS A 87 -18.46 0.76 -8.85
CA LYS A 87 -18.57 1.04 -10.28
C LYS A 87 -17.37 0.45 -11.00
N SER A 88 -17.62 -0.22 -12.13
CA SER A 88 -16.56 -0.77 -12.98
C SER A 88 -15.55 0.30 -13.33
N GLN A 89 -14.27 -0.03 -13.19
CA GLN A 89 -13.16 0.86 -13.49
C GLN A 89 -12.45 0.41 -14.78
N PRO A 90 -11.86 1.34 -15.56
CA PRO A 90 -11.00 0.95 -16.67
C PRO A 90 -9.88 0.04 -16.19
N SER A 91 -9.65 -1.06 -16.93
CA SER A 91 -8.61 -2.03 -16.62
C SER A 91 -7.22 -1.36 -16.69
N ILE A 92 -6.34 -1.72 -15.75
CA ILE A 92 -4.95 -1.24 -15.73
C ILE A 92 -4.00 -2.10 -16.57
N LEU A 93 -4.50 -3.16 -17.20
CA LEU A 93 -3.67 -4.04 -18.03
C LEU A 93 -3.14 -3.33 -19.29
N SER A 94 -3.86 -2.35 -19.80
CA SER A 94 -3.39 -1.49 -20.91
C SER A 94 -2.13 -0.71 -20.51
N ILE A 95 -2.11 -0.14 -19.30
CA ILE A 95 -0.93 0.52 -18.72
C ILE A 95 0.25 -0.43 -18.71
N LEU A 96 0.06 -1.64 -18.18
CA LEU A 96 1.13 -2.63 -18.07
C LEU A 96 1.70 -3.04 -19.44
N LYS A 97 0.84 -3.23 -20.44
CA LYS A 97 1.25 -3.58 -21.81
C LYS A 97 2.05 -2.45 -22.46
N ASP A 98 1.56 -1.21 -22.36
CA ASP A 98 2.26 -0.04 -22.92
C ASP A 98 3.67 0.11 -22.33
N ILE A 99 3.83 -0.11 -21.02
CA ILE A 99 5.13 -0.09 -20.35
C ILE A 99 6.02 -1.24 -20.83
N ALA A 100 5.47 -2.45 -20.97
CA ALA A 100 6.24 -3.60 -21.46
C ALA A 100 6.76 -3.40 -22.89
N ASP A 101 6.04 -2.62 -23.71
CA ASP A 101 6.42 -2.35 -25.10
C ASP A 101 7.37 -1.16 -25.24
N THR A 102 7.11 -0.07 -24.50
CA THR A 102 7.75 1.23 -24.73
C THR A 102 8.40 1.86 -23.50
N GLY A 103 8.26 1.23 -22.33
CA GLY A 103 8.77 1.72 -21.05
C GLY A 103 7.89 2.78 -20.38
N LEU A 104 6.82 3.23 -21.04
CA LEU A 104 5.92 4.28 -20.55
C LEU A 104 4.48 4.00 -21.02
N PRO A 105 3.44 4.46 -20.29
CA PRO A 105 2.07 4.44 -20.80
C PRO A 105 1.93 5.33 -22.04
N SER A 106 1.14 4.91 -23.03
CA SER A 106 0.80 5.76 -24.19
C SER A 106 -0.01 6.99 -23.76
N ASN A 107 -0.06 8.03 -24.59
CA ASN A 107 -0.86 9.23 -24.28
C ASN A 107 -2.35 8.91 -24.06
N SER A 108 -2.93 8.02 -24.88
CA SER A 108 -4.34 7.60 -24.72
C SER A 108 -4.56 6.87 -23.40
N THR A 109 -3.65 5.97 -23.04
CA THR A 109 -3.70 5.26 -21.76
C THR A 109 -3.52 6.22 -20.59
N TYR A 110 -2.54 7.12 -20.65
CA TYR A 110 -2.34 8.16 -19.64
C TYR A 110 -3.62 8.98 -19.44
N HIS A 111 -4.23 9.52 -20.50
CA HIS A 111 -5.45 10.32 -20.37
C HIS A 111 -6.64 9.53 -19.82
N THR A 112 -6.78 8.26 -20.20
CA THR A 112 -7.85 7.38 -19.68
C THR A 112 -7.73 7.17 -18.17
N HIS A 113 -6.51 7.13 -17.64
CA HIS A 113 -6.24 6.87 -16.23
C HIS A 113 -5.79 8.11 -15.43
N LYS A 114 -5.69 9.29 -16.07
CA LYS A 114 -5.07 10.50 -15.55
C LYS A 114 -5.60 10.87 -14.17
N TYR A 115 -6.93 10.95 -14.03
CA TYR A 115 -7.56 11.33 -12.77
C TYR A 115 -7.17 10.40 -11.61
N ARG A 116 -7.25 9.08 -11.83
CA ARG A 116 -6.91 8.07 -10.83
C ARG A 116 -5.43 8.13 -10.44
N TYR A 117 -4.57 8.35 -11.42
CA TYR A 117 -3.14 8.46 -11.21
C TYR A 117 -2.77 9.75 -10.46
N ASP A 118 -3.21 10.90 -10.95
CA ASP A 118 -2.89 12.20 -10.36
C ASP A 118 -3.40 12.28 -8.92
N TYR A 119 -4.62 11.81 -8.66
CA TYR A 119 -5.16 11.71 -7.30
C TYR A 119 -4.23 10.90 -6.37
N PHE A 120 -3.75 9.75 -6.84
CA PHE A 120 -2.88 8.89 -6.02
C PHE A 120 -1.48 9.49 -5.81
N ILE A 121 -0.94 10.21 -6.78
CA ILE A 121 0.32 10.94 -6.64
C ILE A 121 0.18 12.11 -5.68
N ASP A 122 -0.93 12.84 -5.75
CA ASP A 122 -1.23 13.89 -4.80
C ASP A 122 -1.31 13.31 -3.39
N MET A 123 -1.97 12.16 -3.20
CA MET A 123 -1.96 11.45 -1.92
C MET A 123 -0.56 11.06 -1.48
N LYS A 124 0.27 10.50 -2.38
CA LYS A 124 1.66 10.11 -2.11
C LYS A 124 2.51 11.29 -1.64
N ASN A 125 2.45 12.41 -2.35
CA ASN A 125 3.25 13.59 -2.03
C ASN A 125 2.77 14.23 -0.72
N ASN A 126 1.44 14.37 -0.57
CA ASN A 126 0.84 14.89 0.66
C ASN A 126 1.07 13.98 1.87
N PHE A 127 1.19 12.66 1.67
CA PHE A 127 1.44 11.69 2.73
C PHE A 127 2.75 12.02 3.46
N ALA A 128 3.87 12.12 2.74
CA ALA A 128 5.17 12.35 3.36
C ALA A 128 5.22 13.70 4.10
N ASP A 129 4.70 14.77 3.49
CA ASP A 129 4.70 16.11 4.09
C ASP A 129 3.80 16.18 5.31
N THR A 130 2.59 15.62 5.22
CA THR A 130 1.64 15.56 6.34
C THR A 130 2.23 14.75 7.47
N TYR A 131 2.81 13.59 7.19
CA TYR A 131 3.38 12.75 8.23
C TYR A 131 4.55 13.41 8.94
N ASN A 132 5.48 13.99 8.19
CA ASN A 132 6.64 14.65 8.77
C ASN A 132 6.23 15.92 9.55
N ARG A 133 5.13 16.60 9.17
CA ARG A 133 4.53 17.69 9.95
C ARG A 133 3.90 17.18 11.24
N GLU A 134 3.04 16.16 11.18
CA GLU A 134 2.37 15.61 12.37
C GLU A 134 3.37 15.00 13.35
N LYS A 135 4.40 14.31 12.85
CA LYS A 135 5.54 13.87 13.65
C LYS A 135 6.17 15.01 14.45
N ARG A 136 6.38 16.19 13.86
CA ARG A 136 6.93 17.35 14.57
C ARG A 136 5.95 17.86 15.61
N ASN A 137 4.67 17.93 15.28
CA ASN A 137 3.60 18.34 16.20
C ASN A 137 3.54 17.43 17.43
N ILE A 138 3.41 16.11 17.25
CA ILE A 138 3.37 15.11 18.32
C ILE A 138 4.63 15.20 19.19
N ARG A 139 5.81 15.35 18.56
CA ARG A 139 7.06 15.52 19.31
C ARG A 139 7.07 16.76 20.21
N SER A 140 6.55 17.87 19.72
CA SER A 140 6.52 19.14 20.44
C SER A 140 5.41 19.24 21.49
N LYS A 141 4.27 18.57 21.27
CA LYS A 141 3.06 18.71 22.09
C LYS A 141 2.81 17.52 23.01
N GLU A 142 3.07 16.31 22.53
CA GLU A 142 2.65 15.08 23.20
C GLU A 142 3.80 14.34 23.85
N ILE A 143 5.03 14.39 23.31
CA ILE A 143 6.21 13.69 23.85
C ILE A 143 7.39 14.60 24.18
N TYR A 144 7.10 15.82 24.61
CA TYR A 144 8.08 16.88 24.92
C TYR A 144 9.00 16.59 26.11
N ASN A 145 8.69 15.59 26.94
CA ASN A 145 9.53 15.15 28.06
C ASN A 145 9.59 13.63 28.19
N ARG A 146 10.46 13.13 29.08
CA ARG A 146 10.68 11.69 29.27
C ARG A 146 9.41 10.94 29.69
N ALA A 147 8.67 11.46 30.67
CA ALA A 147 7.47 10.79 31.20
C ALA A 147 6.41 10.60 30.10
N ARG A 148 6.17 11.65 29.32
CA ARG A 148 5.26 11.64 28.18
C ARG A 148 5.71 10.69 27.07
N LYS A 149 7.01 10.68 26.75
CA LYS A 149 7.59 9.73 25.78
C LYS A 149 7.38 8.27 26.23
N GLU A 150 7.55 7.97 27.52
CA GLU A 150 7.30 6.63 28.05
C GLU A 150 5.80 6.27 28.04
N SER A 151 4.91 7.23 28.26
CA SER A 151 3.46 7.02 28.11
C SER A 151 3.10 6.67 26.66
N PHE A 152 3.61 7.43 25.68
CA PHE A 152 3.39 7.19 24.25
C PHE A 152 3.93 5.83 23.78
N LYS A 153 5.00 5.34 24.40
CA LYS A 153 5.52 3.98 24.12
C LYS A 153 4.57 2.87 24.59
N LYS A 154 3.68 3.13 25.53
CA LYS A 154 2.78 2.12 26.13
C LYS A 154 1.37 2.13 25.53
N SER A 155 1.02 3.12 24.71
CA SER A 155 -0.32 3.33 24.15
C SER A 155 -0.58 2.57 22.84
N ASP A 156 -0.10 1.34 22.71
CA ASP A 156 -0.22 0.59 21.45
C ASP A 156 -1.67 0.32 21.03
N SER A 157 -2.53 -0.10 21.95
CA SER A 157 -3.93 -0.43 21.62
C SER A 157 -4.70 0.77 21.06
N ALA A 158 -4.60 1.94 21.72
CA ALA A 158 -5.27 3.16 21.27
C ALA A 158 -4.75 3.61 19.89
N GLN A 159 -3.43 3.52 19.67
CA GLN A 159 -2.83 3.85 18.36
C GLN A 159 -3.29 2.89 17.25
N ILE A 160 -3.44 1.59 17.57
CA ILE A 160 -3.98 0.62 16.62
C ILE A 160 -5.43 0.98 16.25
N GLU A 161 -6.27 1.33 17.23
CA GLU A 161 -7.65 1.75 17.00
C GLU A 161 -7.72 3.01 16.12
N GLU A 162 -6.87 4.00 16.38
CA GLU A 162 -6.73 5.20 15.53
C GLU A 162 -6.38 4.83 14.08
N HIS A 163 -5.50 3.85 13.85
CA HIS A 163 -5.16 3.40 12.51
C HIS A 163 -6.29 2.62 11.82
N VAL A 164 -7.07 1.83 12.56
CA VAL A 164 -8.27 1.15 12.03
C VAL A 164 -9.32 2.19 11.60
N LEU A 165 -9.62 3.16 12.46
CA LEU A 165 -10.56 4.24 12.17
C LEU A 165 -10.08 5.11 11.01
N GLY A 166 -8.78 5.44 10.98
CA GLY A 166 -8.17 6.18 9.87
C GLY A 166 -8.34 5.46 8.53
N LEU A 167 -8.13 4.13 8.50
CA LEU A 167 -8.34 3.35 7.28
C LEU A 167 -9.82 3.32 6.87
N LEU A 168 -10.75 3.19 7.81
CA LEU A 168 -12.18 3.30 7.49
C LEU A 168 -12.52 4.68 6.91
N SER A 169 -11.93 5.75 7.46
CA SER A 169 -12.08 7.11 6.92
C SER A 169 -11.53 7.22 5.50
N ASP A 170 -10.33 6.68 5.24
CA ASP A 170 -9.72 6.66 3.90
C ASP A 170 -10.62 5.94 2.89
N ILE A 171 -11.24 4.82 3.30
CA ILE A 171 -12.19 4.05 2.47
C ILE A 171 -13.49 4.85 2.21
N ARG A 172 -14.05 5.51 3.23
CA ARG A 172 -15.24 6.37 3.06
C ARG A 172 -14.97 7.52 2.11
N ASP A 173 -13.82 8.17 2.25
CA ASP A 173 -13.38 9.24 1.37
C ASP A 173 -13.27 8.78 -0.09
N TYR A 174 -12.66 7.61 -0.30
CA TYR A 174 -12.58 6.98 -1.64
C TYR A 174 -13.97 6.71 -2.21
N LEU A 175 -14.86 6.08 -1.44
CA LEU A 175 -16.22 5.78 -1.89
C LEU A 175 -17.00 7.05 -2.24
N ASN A 176 -16.89 8.09 -1.42
CA ASN A 176 -17.58 9.34 -1.67
C ASN A 176 -17.05 10.05 -2.93
N LYS A 177 -15.73 10.23 -3.03
CA LYS A 177 -15.10 11.03 -4.10
C LYS A 177 -15.08 10.30 -5.44
N GLU A 178 -14.76 9.00 -5.45
CA GLU A 178 -14.52 8.23 -6.66
C GLU A 178 -15.75 7.42 -7.10
N GLN A 179 -16.55 6.94 -6.14
CA GLN A 179 -17.70 6.07 -6.43
C GLN A 179 -19.04 6.80 -6.28
N GLN A 180 -19.07 7.96 -5.61
CA GLN A 180 -20.30 8.64 -5.18
C GLN A 180 -21.19 7.71 -4.35
N LEU A 181 -20.56 6.92 -3.49
CA LEU A 181 -21.18 5.98 -2.57
C LEU A 181 -20.88 6.39 -1.13
N GLU A 182 -21.73 5.97 -0.20
CA GLU A 182 -21.51 6.14 1.23
C GLU A 182 -21.68 4.80 1.96
N ILE A 183 -20.87 4.58 2.99
CA ILE A 183 -21.07 3.46 3.91
C ILE A 183 -22.07 3.90 4.98
N VAL A 184 -23.19 3.19 5.06
CA VAL A 184 -24.22 3.40 6.08
C VAL A 184 -24.18 2.22 7.04
N PHE A 185 -24.00 2.51 8.33
CA PHE A 185 -24.10 1.52 9.38
C PHE A 185 -25.52 1.55 9.95
N PRO A 186 -26.27 0.44 9.92
CA PRO A 186 -27.64 0.39 10.43
C PRO A 186 -27.71 0.56 11.96
N ASP A 187 -26.64 0.17 12.66
CA ASP A 187 -26.52 0.22 14.12
C ASP A 187 -25.03 0.29 14.54
N ASP A 188 -24.79 0.60 15.82
CA ASP A 188 -23.46 0.65 16.42
C ASP A 188 -22.75 -0.70 16.36
N ASP A 189 -23.49 -1.81 16.47
CA ASP A 189 -22.91 -3.15 16.38
C ASP A 189 -22.32 -3.41 14.99
N SER A 190 -22.97 -2.93 13.93
CA SER A 190 -22.47 -3.03 12.56
C SER A 190 -21.19 -2.24 12.38
N PHE A 191 -21.15 -1.02 12.90
CA PHE A 191 -19.94 -0.21 12.91
C PHE A 191 -18.78 -0.95 13.61
N HIS A 192 -19.00 -1.48 14.81
CA HIS A 192 -17.96 -2.21 15.54
C HIS A 192 -17.53 -3.51 14.85
N ARG A 193 -18.47 -4.28 14.27
CA ARG A 193 -18.13 -5.47 13.46
C ARG A 193 -17.27 -5.10 12.26
N THR A 194 -17.54 -3.97 11.61
CA THR A 194 -16.73 -3.47 10.49
C THR A 194 -15.31 -3.12 10.93
N LEU A 195 -15.14 -2.43 12.06
CA LEU A 195 -13.81 -2.11 12.59
C LEU A 195 -13.00 -3.38 12.91
N GLU A 196 -13.62 -4.36 13.57
CA GLU A 196 -12.95 -5.63 13.87
C GLU A 196 -12.64 -6.42 12.59
N THR A 197 -13.51 -6.37 11.58
CA THR A 197 -13.25 -7.01 10.28
C THR A 197 -12.07 -6.36 9.58
N ILE A 198 -11.99 -5.03 9.54
CA ILE A 198 -10.82 -4.30 9.03
C ILE A 198 -9.56 -4.72 9.76
N LYS A 199 -9.60 -4.72 11.10
CA LYS A 199 -8.47 -5.07 11.96
C LYS A 199 -7.95 -6.47 11.69
N ILE A 200 -8.83 -7.45 11.54
CA ILE A 200 -8.47 -8.86 11.30
C ILE A 200 -8.01 -9.09 9.86
N GLN A 201 -8.72 -8.55 8.88
CA GLN A 201 -8.44 -8.82 7.46
C GLN A 201 -7.20 -8.08 6.96
N LEU A 202 -6.87 -6.94 7.57
CA LEU A 202 -5.78 -6.05 7.16
C LEU A 202 -4.74 -5.90 8.28
N GLU A 203 -4.61 -6.90 9.16
CA GLU A 203 -3.73 -6.82 10.33
C GLU A 203 -2.27 -6.53 9.93
N CYS A 204 -1.77 -7.14 8.85
CA CYS A 204 -0.39 -6.90 8.40
C CYS A 204 -0.14 -5.41 8.12
N PHE A 205 -1.06 -4.76 7.39
CA PHE A 205 -1.01 -3.34 7.11
C PHE A 205 -1.11 -2.49 8.38
N ILE A 206 -2.13 -2.73 9.22
CA ILE A 206 -2.45 -1.90 10.39
C ILE A 206 -1.32 -1.91 11.40
N TYR A 207 -0.86 -3.10 11.79
CA TYR A 207 0.18 -3.25 12.80
C TYR A 207 1.55 -2.77 12.28
N THR A 208 1.86 -3.00 11.01
CA THR A 208 3.10 -2.50 10.39
C THR A 208 3.07 -0.97 10.29
N ARG A 209 1.96 -0.38 9.83
CA ARG A 209 1.77 1.08 9.74
C ARG A 209 1.90 1.72 11.12
N GLN A 210 1.27 1.17 12.15
CA GLN A 210 1.37 1.68 13.52
C GLN A 210 2.79 1.59 14.09
N THR A 211 3.45 0.45 13.91
CA THR A 211 4.83 0.25 14.39
C THR A 211 5.79 1.23 13.72
N PHE A 212 5.66 1.35 12.39
CA PHE A 212 6.42 2.30 11.58
C PHE A 212 6.15 3.76 11.98
N ALA A 213 4.88 4.11 12.19
CA ALA A 213 4.42 5.42 12.68
C ALA A 213 5.14 5.80 13.96
N LYS A 214 4.99 4.94 14.96
CA LYS A 214 5.50 5.11 16.31
C LYS A 214 7.02 5.23 16.29
N LYS A 215 7.70 4.37 15.54
CA LYS A 215 9.16 4.43 15.36
C LYS A 215 9.60 5.75 14.74
N SER A 216 8.94 6.20 13.67
CA SER A 216 9.26 7.47 13.02
C SER A 216 9.10 8.66 13.98
N ILE A 217 8.08 8.65 14.85
CA ILE A 217 7.83 9.69 15.85
C ILE A 217 8.93 9.69 16.92
N LEU A 218 9.32 8.51 17.40
CA LEU A 218 10.33 8.35 18.45
C LEU A 218 11.75 8.68 17.95
N GLU A 219 12.08 8.31 16.71
CA GLU A 219 13.38 8.52 16.07
C GLU A 219 13.43 9.86 15.34
N LYS A 220 14.11 10.86 15.92
CA LYS A 220 14.13 12.24 15.39
C LYS A 220 14.53 12.30 13.90
N ASN A 221 15.52 11.50 13.50
CA ASN A 221 16.16 11.59 12.18
C ASN A 221 15.46 10.73 11.10
N MET A 222 14.53 9.85 11.48
CA MET A 222 13.80 9.03 10.51
C MET A 222 12.81 9.90 9.73
N LYS A 223 13.08 10.18 8.46
CA LYS A 223 12.16 10.92 7.59
C LYS A 223 11.30 9.94 6.82
N ILE A 224 10.00 10.20 6.79
CA ILE A 224 9.09 9.49 5.89
C ILE A 224 9.26 10.06 4.49
N GLN A 225 9.42 9.17 3.53
CA GLN A 225 9.61 9.47 2.12
C GLN A 225 8.28 9.25 1.37
N PRO A 226 8.07 9.90 0.22
CA PRO A 226 6.89 9.67 -0.59
C PRO A 226 6.69 8.18 -0.95
N ASN A 227 7.76 7.43 -1.24
CA ASN A 227 7.60 6.00 -1.61
C ASN A 227 7.07 5.12 -0.48
N ASP A 228 7.27 5.55 0.78
CA ASP A 228 6.75 4.81 1.94
C ASP A 228 5.22 4.65 1.87
N PHE A 229 4.53 5.52 1.13
CA PHE A 229 3.10 5.40 0.86
C PHE A 229 2.76 4.15 0.05
N PHE A 230 3.44 3.92 -1.08
CA PHE A 230 3.18 2.75 -1.92
C PHE A 230 3.51 1.46 -1.21
N ASP A 231 4.67 1.43 -0.54
CA ASP A 231 5.13 0.25 0.20
C ASP A 231 4.14 -0.17 1.29
N LEU A 232 3.62 0.80 2.05
CA LEU A 232 2.58 0.55 3.04
C LEU A 232 1.28 0.09 2.39
N LEU A 233 0.81 0.76 1.33
CA LEU A 233 -0.45 0.39 0.68
C LEU A 233 -0.40 -0.98 0.01
N ASN A 234 0.77 -1.46 -0.41
CA ASN A 234 0.90 -2.82 -0.94
C ASN A 234 0.59 -3.90 0.12
N LEU A 235 0.77 -3.59 1.41
CA LEU A 235 0.41 -4.50 2.52
C LEU A 235 -1.10 -4.68 2.69
N ILE A 236 -1.94 -3.80 2.13
CA ILE A 236 -3.41 -3.96 2.18
C ILE A 236 -3.86 -5.21 1.43
N TYR A 237 -3.12 -5.63 0.40
CA TYR A 237 -3.43 -6.84 -0.35
C TYR A 237 -3.01 -8.13 0.39
N VAL A 238 -2.23 -8.00 1.46
CA VAL A 238 -1.71 -9.12 2.26
C VAL A 238 -2.75 -9.53 3.30
N GLY A 239 -3.74 -10.31 2.86
CA GLY A 239 -4.72 -10.95 3.73
C GLY A 239 -4.17 -12.16 4.49
N ASN A 240 -4.98 -12.72 5.40
CA ASN A 240 -4.59 -13.82 6.30
C ASN A 240 -4.10 -15.10 5.60
N ASP A 241 -4.42 -15.25 4.32
CA ASP A 241 -4.09 -16.38 3.45
C ASP A 241 -2.86 -16.13 2.55
N LYS A 242 -2.38 -14.89 2.47
CA LYS A 242 -1.33 -14.45 1.55
C LYS A 242 -0.03 -14.14 2.28
N ARG A 243 1.08 -14.25 1.56
CA ARG A 243 2.40 -13.80 2.02
C ARG A 243 2.84 -12.59 1.23
N TYR A 244 3.81 -11.85 1.76
CA TYR A 244 4.40 -10.67 1.19
C TYR A 244 5.86 -10.94 0.86
N TRP A 245 6.25 -10.73 -0.40
CA TRP A 245 7.62 -10.88 -0.82
C TRP A 245 8.22 -9.52 -1.16
N THR A 246 9.23 -9.14 -0.39
CA THR A 246 10.00 -7.90 -0.55
C THR A 246 11.46 -8.18 -0.20
N LYS A 247 12.39 -7.41 -0.78
CA LYS A 247 13.79 -7.39 -0.37
C LYS A 247 14.16 -6.16 0.47
N GLU A 248 13.21 -5.28 0.75
CA GLU A 248 13.49 -4.05 1.48
C GLU A 248 13.66 -4.32 2.97
N LYS A 249 14.90 -4.19 3.43
CA LYS A 249 15.25 -4.38 4.85
C LYS A 249 14.37 -3.53 5.78
N ARG A 250 13.98 -2.33 5.34
CA ARG A 250 13.13 -1.41 6.12
C ARG A 250 11.75 -2.02 6.39
N TRP A 251 11.09 -2.53 5.36
CA TRP A 251 9.76 -3.13 5.47
C TRP A 251 9.81 -4.49 6.16
N ILE A 252 10.80 -5.33 5.84
CA ILE A 252 11.04 -6.59 6.57
C ILE A 252 11.22 -6.33 8.07
N THR A 253 12.01 -5.33 8.45
CA THR A 253 12.23 -4.97 9.86
C THR A 253 10.94 -4.47 10.51
N SER A 254 10.21 -3.57 9.84
CA SER A 254 8.97 -3.01 10.39
C SER A 254 7.89 -4.08 10.60
N ILE A 255 7.75 -5.02 9.66
CA ILE A 255 6.83 -6.16 9.75
C ILE A 255 7.21 -7.09 10.92
N LYS A 256 8.51 -7.35 11.12
CA LYS A 256 9.00 -8.15 12.26
C LYS A 256 8.79 -7.44 13.60
N GLU A 257 9.10 -6.15 13.67
CA GLU A 257 8.87 -5.33 14.88
C GLU A 257 7.37 -5.29 15.24
N ALA A 258 6.49 -5.29 14.24
CA ALA A 258 5.04 -5.40 14.39
C ALA A 258 4.54 -6.82 14.76
N LYS A 259 5.45 -7.80 14.87
CA LYS A 259 5.14 -9.23 15.09
C LYS A 259 4.29 -9.86 13.98
N MET A 260 4.42 -9.34 12.77
CA MET A 260 3.69 -9.75 11.57
C MET A 260 4.54 -10.61 10.62
N GLU A 261 5.62 -11.22 11.13
CA GLU A 261 6.54 -12.03 10.34
C GLU A 261 5.90 -13.26 9.68
N LYS A 262 4.75 -13.71 10.20
CA LYS A 262 3.90 -14.73 9.55
C LYS A 262 3.41 -14.29 8.17
N TYR A 263 3.49 -13.01 7.83
CA TYR A 263 3.15 -12.53 6.50
C TYR A 263 4.33 -12.53 5.54
N LEU A 264 5.57 -12.66 6.00
CA LEU A 264 6.73 -12.61 5.10
C LEU A 264 6.89 -13.92 4.31
N TYR A 265 7.21 -13.79 3.04
CA TYR A 265 7.74 -14.86 2.19
C TYR A 265 9.27 -14.80 2.26
N ASN A 266 9.88 -15.77 2.94
CA ASN A 266 11.33 -15.91 3.12
C ASN A 266 11.90 -16.95 2.15
#